data_AF-A0A6G1JHT3-F1
#
_entry.id   AF-A0A6G1JHT3-F1
#
_cell.length_a   1.000
_cell.length_b   1.000
_cell.length_c   1.000
_cell.angle_alpha   90.00
_cell.angle_beta   90.00
_cell.angle_gamma   90.00
#
_symmetry.space_group_name_H-M   'P 1'
#
loop_
_entity.id
_entity.type
_entity.pdbx_description
1 polymer ?
#
loop_
_entity_poly.entity_id
_entity_poly.type
_entity_poly.pdbx_seq_one_letter_code
_entity_poly.pdbx_strand_id
1 'polypeptide(L)' 'QTCISNMLAIAQSAFGCASGDVVCYCTNQDFGYGVRDCAQEACGSAEEANTVISYGTNYCACELS' A
#
# COMPACT_ATOMS: atom_id res chain seq x y z
N GLN A 1 -3.42 -4.45 8.33
CA GLN A 1 -3.69 -5.17 7.07
C GLN A 1 -4.71 -4.45 6.18
N THR A 2 -5.76 -3.84 6.73
CA THR A 2 -6.81 -3.11 5.98
C THR A 2 -6.28 -2.14 4.91
N CYS A 3 -5.30 -1.29 5.24
CA CYS A 3 -4.80 -0.28 4.30
C CYS A 3 -4.21 -0.87 3.01
N ILE A 4 -3.49 -1.99 3.12
CA ILE A 4 -2.92 -2.66 1.96
C ILE A 4 -4.03 -3.29 1.12
N SER A 5 -4.95 -4.01 1.75
CA SER A 5 -6.09 -4.63 1.05
C SER A 5 -6.94 -3.59 0.29
N ASN A 6 -7.18 -2.43 0.90
CA ASN A 6 -7.89 -1.33 0.28
C ASN A 6 -7.13 -0.79 -0.94
N MET A 7 -5.82 -0.55 -0.81
CA MET A 7 -5.01 -0.05 -1.92
C MET A 7 -4.86 -1.07 -3.05
N LEU A 8 -4.88 -2.38 -2.77
CA LEU A 8 -4.92 -3.42 -3.80
C LEU A 8 -6.23 -3.38 -4.61
N ALA A 9 -7.36 -3.09 -3.96
CA ALA A 9 -8.64 -2.93 -4.66
C ALA A 9 -8.69 -1.64 -5.49
N ILE A 10 -8.12 -0.54 -4.97
CA ILE A 10 -7.99 0.73 -5.70
C ILE A 10 -7.05 0.55 -6.90
N ALA A 11 -5.93 -0.17 -6.75
CA ALA A 11 -5.02 -0.40 -7.86
C ALA A 11 -5.68 -1.14 -9.03
N GLN A 12 -6.56 -2.10 -8.74
CA GLN A 12 -7.31 -2.80 -9.78
C GLN A 12 -8.38 -1.94 -10.45
N SER A 13 -9.07 -1.08 -9.69
CA SER A 13 -10.22 -0.30 -10.20
C SER A 13 -9.85 1.08 -10.75
N ALA A 14 -8.81 1.72 -10.23
CA ALA A 14 -8.41 3.08 -10.56
C ALA A 14 -7.06 3.17 -11.30
N PHE A 15 -6.11 2.28 -11.00
CA PHE A 15 -4.79 2.29 -11.66
C PHE A 15 -4.72 1.34 -12.86
N GLY A 16 -5.73 0.49 -13.05
CA GLY A 16 -5.80 -0.47 -14.15
C GLY A 16 -4.85 -1.66 -13.99
N CYS A 17 -4.35 -1.90 -12.79
CA CYS A 17 -3.43 -3.01 -12.53
C CYS A 17 -4.17 -4.36 -12.51
N ALA A 18 -3.53 -5.42 -13.01
CA ALA A 18 -4.07 -6.76 -12.88
C ALA A 18 -3.97 -7.25 -11.43
N SER A 19 -4.87 -8.17 -11.04
CA SER A 19 -4.80 -8.80 -9.72
C SER A 19 -3.50 -9.58 -9.55
N GLY A 20 -2.70 -9.19 -8.54
CA GLY A 20 -1.39 -9.74 -8.25
C GLY A 20 -0.23 -9.05 -8.97
N ASP A 21 -0.48 -8.01 -9.77
CA ASP A 21 0.56 -7.25 -10.46
C ASP A 21 1.25 -6.26 -9.52
N VAL A 22 2.12 -6.78 -8.66
CA VAL A 22 2.82 -5.99 -7.65
C VAL A 22 3.71 -4.92 -8.27
N VAL A 23 4.26 -5.17 -9.46
CA VAL A 23 5.03 -4.17 -10.20
C VAL A 23 4.13 -2.98 -10.56
N CYS A 24 2.95 -3.21 -11.13
CA CYS A 24 2.00 -2.13 -11.43
C CYS A 24 1.56 -1.39 -10.16
N TYR A 25 1.30 -2.11 -9.07
CA TYR A 25 0.92 -1.49 -7.79
C TYR A 25 2.01 -0.56 -7.27
N CYS A 26 3.24 -1.07 -7.19
CA CYS A 26 4.35 -0.41 -6.51
C CYS A 26 5.09 0.63 -7.37
N THR A 27 4.90 0.61 -8.69
CA THR A 27 5.38 1.69 -9.58
C THR A 27 4.45 2.90 -9.59
N ASN A 28 3.22 2.76 -9.08
CA ASN A 28 2.31 3.88 -8.90
C ASN A 28 2.52 4.53 -7.51
N GLN A 29 3.01 5.76 -7.49
CA GLN A 29 3.26 6.52 -6.25
C GLN A 29 2.00 6.66 -5.37
N ASP A 30 0.81 6.72 -5.98
CA ASP A 30 -0.45 6.88 -5.27
C ASP A 30 -0.77 5.64 -4.43
N PHE A 31 -0.24 4.47 -4.78
CA PHE A 31 -0.31 3.28 -3.94
C PHE A 31 0.37 3.50 -2.59
N GLY A 32 1.61 3.99 -2.61
CA GLY A 32 2.39 4.26 -1.41
C GLY A 32 1.78 5.39 -0.56
N TYR A 33 1.29 6.45 -1.21
CA TYR A 33 0.60 7.53 -0.51
C TYR A 33 -0.70 7.05 0.14
N GLY A 34 -1.52 6.28 -0.56
CA GLY A 34 -2.75 5.74 0.01
C GLY A 34 -2.52 4.82 1.21
N VAL A 35 -1.45 4.00 1.21
CA VAL A 35 -1.08 3.18 2.38
C VAL A 35 -0.69 4.06 3.57
N ARG A 36 0.14 5.09 3.33
CA ARG A 36 0.57 6.03 4.37
C ARG A 36 -0.61 6.78 4.96
N ASP A 37 -1.45 7.35 4.11
CA ASP A 37 -2.55 8.21 4.54
C ASP A 37 -3.61 7.37 5.28
N CYS A 38 -3.94 6.18 4.77
CA CYS A 38 -4.79 5.23 5.49
C CYS A 38 -4.21 4.85 6.86
N ALA A 39 -2.89 4.62 6.96
CA ALA A 39 -2.26 4.28 8.24
C ALA A 39 -2.35 5.45 9.24
N GLN A 40 -2.16 6.68 8.78
CA GLN A 40 -2.26 7.87 9.64
C GLN A 40 -3.70 8.14 10.10
N GLU A 41 -4.70 7.82 9.28
CA GLU A 41 -6.11 8.00 9.62
C GLU A 41 -6.68 6.87 10.48
N ALA A 42 -6.26 5.63 10.24
CA ALA A 42 -6.86 4.45 10.86
C ALA A 42 -6.16 3.96 12.14
N CYS A 43 -4.89 4.29 12.34
CA CYS A 43 -4.12 3.85 13.51
C CYS A 43 -4.27 4.84 14.68
N GLY A 44 -4.30 4.32 15.91
CA GLY A 44 -4.47 5.13 17.12
C GLY A 44 -3.19 5.79 17.59
N SER A 45 -2.03 5.33 17.10
CA SER A 45 -0.73 5.93 17.38
C SER A 45 0.19 5.94 16.16
N ALA A 46 1.25 6.75 16.26
CA ALA A 46 2.28 6.85 15.24
C ALA A 46 3.07 5.54 15.08
N GLU A 47 3.28 4.78 16.16
CA GLU A 47 3.98 3.49 16.13
C GLU A 47 3.18 2.44 15.35
N GLU A 48 1.87 2.38 15.55
CA GLU A 48 0.97 1.52 14.79
C GLU A 48 0.95 1.91 13.32
N ALA A 49 0.84 3.21 13.02
CA ALA A 49 0.88 3.72 11.65
C ALA A 49 2.21 3.35 10.96
N ASN A 50 3.34 3.55 11.64
CA ASN A 50 4.67 3.21 11.12
C ASN A 50 4.83 1.71 10.85
N THR A 51 4.18 0.85 11.62
CA THR A 51 4.16 -0.59 11.38
C THR A 51 3.43 -0.92 10.07
N VAL A 52 2.29 -0.28 9.81
CA VAL A 52 1.53 -0.45 8.55
C VAL A 52 2.31 0.11 7.36
N ILE A 53 2.92 1.29 7.49
CA ILE A 53 3.75 1.91 6.46
C ILE A 53 4.94 1.01 6.12
N SER A 54 5.66 0.52 7.12
CA SER A 54 6.81 -0.38 6.92
C SER A 54 6.41 -1.68 6.23
N TYR A 55 5.25 -2.23 6.58
CA TYR A 55 4.71 -3.39 5.87
C TYR A 55 4.46 -3.07 4.38
N GLY A 56 3.87 -1.91 4.07
CA GLY A 56 3.65 -1.48 2.69
C GLY A 56 4.95 -1.26 1.90
N THR A 57 5.97 -0.68 2.53
CA THR A 57 7.30 -0.56 1.92
C THR A 57 7.91 -1.92 1.64
N ASN A 58 7.83 -2.87 2.59
CA ASN A 58 8.35 -4.22 2.41
C ASN A 58 7.59 -5.02 1.35
N TYR A 59 6.27 -4.83 1.26
CA TYR A 59 5.44 -5.43 0.22
C TYR A 59 5.95 -5.08 -1.19
N CYS A 60 6.36 -3.83 -1.40
CA CYS A 60 6.93 -3.36 -2.65
C CYS A 60 8.42 -3.66 -2.83
N ALA A 61 9.18 -3.79 -1.74
CA ALA A 61 10.61 -4.10 -1.80
C ALA A 61 10.89 -5.54 -2.25
N CYS A 62 9.98 -6.49 -1.94
CA CYS A 62 10.17 -7.91 -2.24
C CYS A 62 10.13 -8.25 -3.75
N GLU A 63 9.64 -7.32 -4.58
CA GLU A 63 9.39 -7.54 -6.02
C GLU A 63 10.28 -6.65 -6.90
N LEU A 64 11.04 -5.72 -6.30
CA LEU A 64 12.02 -4.88 -6.99
C LEU A 64 13.48 -5.37 -6.79
N SER A 65 13.67 -6.53 -6.16
CA SER A 65 14.96 -7.16 -5.88
C SER A 65 15.40 -8.15 -6.96
#